data_AF-A0A537CMY0-F1
#
_entry.id   AF-A0A537CMY0-F1
#
_cell.length_a   1.000
_cell.length_b   1.000
_cell.length_c   1.000
_cell.angle_alpha   90.00
_cell.angle_beta   90.00
_cell.angle_gamma   90.00
#
_symmetry.space_group_name_H-M   'P 1'
#
loop_
_entity.id
_entity.type
_entity.pdbx_description
1 polymer ?
#
loop_
_entity_poly.entity_id
_entity_poly.type
_entity_poly.pdbx_seq_one_letter_code
_entity_poly.pdbx_strand_id
1 'polypeptide(L)' 'MEQGSLAFTAVYLKAKHGYIGFIEELPGVNSHGSTIEEARETLRGLAALIFDEQGRGEQMVTGENVMREPLLVPVPLQP' A
#
# COMPACT_ATOMS: atom_id res chain seq x y z
N MET A 1 -5.27 -10.11 -19.94
CA MET A 1 -5.91 -9.69 -18.68
C MET A 1 -6.04 -8.19 -18.76
N GLU A 2 -7.25 -7.63 -18.67
CA GLU A 2 -7.38 -6.18 -18.55
C GLU A 2 -6.71 -5.74 -17.25
N GLN A 3 -5.69 -4.91 -17.35
CA GLN A 3 -5.09 -4.28 -16.18
C GLN A 3 -5.99 -3.09 -15.80
N GLY A 4 -6.71 -3.23 -14.69
CA GLY A 4 -7.35 -2.08 -14.04
C GLY A 4 -6.30 -1.14 -13.48
N SER A 5 -6.59 0.17 -13.45
CA SER A 5 -5.76 1.14 -12.75
C SER A 5 -6.54 1.71 -11.57
N LEU A 6 -5.92 1.68 -10.39
CA LEU A 6 -6.35 2.45 -9.23
C LEU A 6 -5.43 3.64 -9.06
N ALA A 7 -6.01 4.80 -8.76
CA ALA A 7 -5.26 6.01 -8.42
C ALA A 7 -5.23 6.17 -6.89
N PHE A 8 -4.02 6.36 -6.36
CA PHE A 8 -3.77 6.71 -4.95
C PHE A 8 -3.03 8.04 -4.87
N THR A 9 -3.09 8.67 -3.71
CA THR A 9 -2.37 9.91 -3.44
C THR A 9 -0.99 9.60 -2.90
N ALA A 10 0.01 9.61 -3.79
CA ALA A 10 1.41 9.47 -3.40
C ALA A 10 2.01 10.85 -3.06
N VAL A 11 2.48 11.00 -1.82
CA VAL A 11 3.14 12.20 -1.31
C VAL A 11 4.64 11.98 -1.33
N TYR A 12 5.41 12.97 -1.82
CA TYR A 12 6.88 12.91 -1.84
C TYR A 12 7.47 14.14 -1.16
N LEU A 13 8.28 13.92 -0.14
CA LEU A 13 9.09 14.94 0.53
C LEU A 13 10.52 14.88 0.01
N LYS A 14 11.03 16.00 -0.50
CA LYS A 14 12.46 16.14 -0.82
C LYS A 14 13.26 16.26 0.47
N ALA A 15 14.21 15.36 0.68
CA ALA A 15 15.10 15.30 1.84
C ALA A 15 16.54 15.66 1.45
N LYS A 16 17.44 15.74 2.44
CA LYS A 16 18.86 16.13 2.25
C LYS A 16 19.59 15.25 1.22
N HIS A 17 19.25 13.96 1.13
CA HIS A 17 19.93 12.99 0.26
C HIS A 17 18.96 12.21 -0.64
N GLY A 18 17.83 12.81 -1.04
CA GLY A 18 16.88 12.14 -1.93
C GLY A 18 15.42 12.51 -1.62
N TYR A 19 14.55 11.52 -1.69
CA TYR A 19 13.11 11.62 -1.49
C TYR A 19 12.61 10.60 -0.50
N ILE A 20 11.64 11.00 0.30
CA ILE A 20 10.82 10.13 1.15
C ILE A 20 9.42 10.16 0.55
N GLY A 21 8.82 9.01 0.30
CA GLY A 21 7.48 8.89 -0.25
C GLY A 21 6.56 8.10 0.66
N PHE A 22 5.26 8.37 0.59
CA PHE A 22 4.23 7.50 1.17
C PHE A 22 2.90 7.62 0.41
N ILE A 23 1.98 6.68 0.64
CA ILE A 23 0.62 6.70 0.08
C ILE A 23 -0.37 7.03 1.19
N GLU A 24 -1.17 8.09 1.03
CA GLU A 24 -2.11 8.55 2.08
C GLU A 24 -3.14 7.48 2.44
N GLU A 25 -3.64 6.75 1.45
CA GLU A 25 -4.68 5.74 1.62
C GLU A 25 -4.15 4.37 2.08
N LEU A 26 -2.82 4.17 2.10
CA LEU A 26 -2.19 2.92 2.50
C LEU A 26 -1.18 3.15 3.64
N PRO A 27 -1.65 3.19 4.90
CA PRO A 27 -0.79 3.38 6.06
C PRO A 27 0.36 2.37 6.10
N GLY A 28 1.57 2.86 6.36
CA GLY A 28 2.77 2.02 6.41
C GLY A 28 3.44 1.77 5.06
N VAL A 29 2.82 2.16 3.94
CA VAL A 29 3.46 2.12 2.61
C VAL A 29 4.32 3.37 2.44
N ASN A 30 5.62 3.20 2.67
CA ASN A 30 6.61 4.26 2.57
C ASN A 30 7.72 3.87 1.59
N SER A 31 8.40 4.87 1.03
CA SER A 31 9.58 4.69 0.20
C SER A 31 10.66 5.70 0.53
N HIS A 32 11.90 5.31 0.21
CA HIS A 32 13.06 6.19 0.19
C HIS A 32 13.79 5.97 -1.13
N GLY A 33 14.20 7.05 -1.79
CA GLY A 33 14.95 6.96 -3.05
C GLY A 33 15.93 8.10 -3.18
N SER A 34 17.05 7.90 -3.86
CA SER A 34 17.98 8.97 -4.23
C SER A 34 17.33 9.91 -5.26
N THR A 35 16.38 9.39 -6.04
CA THR A 35 15.58 10.11 -7.03
C THR A 35 14.08 9.97 -6.75
N ILE A 36 13.27 10.88 -7.34
CA ILE A 36 11.80 10.79 -7.22
C ILE A 36 11.26 9.58 -8.00
N GLU A 37 11.92 9.19 -9.08
CA GLU A 37 11.63 7.98 -9.86
C GLU A 37 11.79 6.72 -9.00
N GLU A 38 12.92 6.58 -8.29
CA GLU A 38 13.15 5.44 -7.39
C GLU A 38 12.10 5.36 -6.28
N ALA A 39 11.79 6.50 -5.64
CA ALA A 39 10.75 6.55 -4.62
C ALA A 39 9.37 6.17 -5.19
N ARG A 40 9.05 6.60 -6.41
CA ARG A 40 7.78 6.30 -7.10
C ARG A 40 7.66 4.83 -7.47
N GLU A 41 8.69 4.24 -8.06
CA GLU A 41 8.69 2.82 -8.42
C GLU A 41 8.59 1.92 -7.18
N THR A 42 9.23 2.32 -6.09
CA THR A 42 9.11 1.61 -4.81
C THR A 42 7.67 1.63 -4.29
N LEU A 43 7.00 2.79 -4.28
CA LEU A 43 5.59 2.86 -3.85
C LEU A 43 4.67 2.04 -4.75
N ARG A 44 4.88 2.06 -6.07
CA ARG A 44 4.12 1.23 -7.02
C ARG A 44 4.28 -0.26 -6.74
N GLY A 45 5.51 -0.72 -6.52
CA GLY A 45 5.81 -2.11 -6.22
C GLY A 45 5.18 -2.57 -4.90
N LEU A 46 5.27 -1.75 -3.85
CA LEU A 46 4.67 -2.06 -2.55
C LEU A 46 3.13 -2.11 -2.63
N ALA A 47 2.51 -1.15 -3.32
CA ALA A 47 1.06 -1.17 -3.53
C ALA A 47 0.62 -2.43 -4.30
N ALA A 48 1.33 -2.77 -5.38
CA ALA A 48 1.03 -3.97 -6.17
C ALA A 48 1.11 -5.26 -5.33
N LEU A 49 2.13 -5.38 -4.46
CA LEU A 49 2.28 -6.53 -3.56
C LEU A 49 1.10 -6.66 -2.59
N ILE A 50 0.62 -5.55 -2.03
CA ILE A 50 -0.54 -5.55 -1.12
C ILE A 50 -1.77 -6.10 -1.84
N PHE A 51 -2.07 -5.60 -3.04
CA PHE A 51 -3.25 -6.04 -3.79
C PHE A 51 -3.14 -7.47 -4.31
N ASP A 52 -1.95 -7.93 -4.68
CA ASP A 52 -1.73 -9.34 -5.03
C ASP A 52 -2.03 -10.24 -3.83
N GLU A 53 -1.55 -9.90 -2.64
CA GLU A 53 -1.81 -10.67 -1.42
C GLU A 53 -3.31 -10.66 -1.03
N GLN A 54 -4.00 -9.52 -1.17
CA GLN A 54 -5.45 -9.46 -0.96
C GLN A 54 -6.18 -10.42 -1.92
N GLY A 55 -5.84 -10.38 -3.21
CA GLY A 55 -6.46 -11.25 -4.22
C GLY A 55 -6.21 -12.74 -3.95
N ARG A 56 -5.03 -13.11 -3.44
CA ARG A 56 -4.72 -14.48 -3.01
C ARG A 56 -5.56 -14.91 -1.82
N GLY A 57 -5.72 -14.05 -0.81
CA GLY A 57 -6.58 -14.31 0.34
C GLY A 57 -8.05 -14.50 -0.06
N GLU A 58 -8.56 -13.66 -0.94
CA GLU A 58 -9.93 -13.78 -1.48
C GLU A 58 -10.15 -15.09 -2.24
N GLN A 59 -9.18 -15.52 -3.04
CA GLN A 59 -9.22 -16.79 -3.74
C GLN A 59 -9.23 -17.98 -2.76
N MET A 60 -8.45 -17.91 -1.68
CA MET A 60 -8.39 -18.98 -0.67
C MET A 60 -9.70 -19.19 0.10
N VAL A 61 -10.54 -18.16 0.22
CA VAL A 61 -11.81 -18.23 0.95
C VAL A 61 -13.02 -18.47 0.05
N THR A 62 -12.83 -18.51 -1.27
CA THR A 62 -13.92 -18.70 -2.23
C THR A 62 -14.46 -20.12 -2.15
N GLY A 63 -15.75 -20.27 -1.84
CA GLY A 63 -16.41 -21.57 -1.71
C GLY A 63 -16.23 -22.25 -0.34
N GLU A 64 -15.44 -21.63 0.55
CA GLU A 64 -15.22 -22.11 1.92
C GLU A 64 -16.26 -21.53 2.90
N ASN A 65 -16.54 -22.27 3.97
CA ASN A 65 -17.38 -21.77 5.06
C ASN A 65 -16.57 -20.84 5.97
N VAL A 66 -16.63 -19.54 5.68
CA VAL A 66 -15.83 -18.52 6.38
C VAL A 66 -16.64 -17.67 7.35
N MET A 67 -16.09 -17.47 8.56
CA MET A 67 -16.60 -16.54 9.56
C MET A 67 -16.00 -15.15 9.32
N ARG A 68 -16.83 -14.11 9.38
CA ARG A 68 -16.39 -12.71 9.29
C ARG A 68 -16.88 -11.94 10.51
N GLU A 69 -16.00 -11.16 11.11
CA GLU A 69 -16.32 -10.30 12.24
C GLU A 69 -15.61 -8.94 12.10
N PRO A 70 -16.18 -7.86 12.66
CA PRO A 70 -15.45 -6.60 12.80
C PRO A 70 -14.27 -6.77 13.76
N LEU A 71 -13.05 -6.47 13.31
CA LEU A 71 -11.87 -6.44 14.15
C LEU A 71 -11.53 -4.99 14.54
N LEU A 72 -11.79 -4.63 15.80
CA LEU A 72 -11.45 -3.32 16.34
C LEU A 72 -10.00 -3.31 16.83
N VAL A 73 -9.16 -2.48 16.23
CA VAL A 73 -7.75 -2.31 16.62
C VAL A 73 -7.56 -0.93 17.24
N PRO A 74 -6.96 -0.81 18.44
CA PRO A 74 -6.60 0.48 18.99
C PRO A 74 -5.47 1.10 18.17
N VAL A 75 -5.75 2.22 17.52
CA VAL A 75 -4.74 2.97 16.75
C VAL A 75 -4.25 4.14 17.61
N PRO A 76 -2.92 4.29 17.81
CA PRO A 76 -2.38 5.48 18.46
C PRO A 76 -2.71 6.72 17.62
N LEU A 77 -3.37 7.71 18.22
CA LEU A 77 -3.50 9.03 17.60
C LEU A 77 -2.10 9.67 17.63
N GLN A 78 -1.50 9.90 16.47
CA GLN A 78 -0.34 10.77 16.39
C GLN A 78 -0.80 12.22 16.70
N PRO A 79 -0.07 12.96 17.55
CA PRO A 79 -0.42 14.32 17.93
C PRO A 79 -0.33 15.31 16.75
#